data_AF-A0A350QXW5-F1
#
_entry.id   AF-A0A350QXW5-F1
#
_cell.length_a   1.000
_cell.length_b   1.000
_cell.length_c   1.000
_cell.angle_alpha   90.00
_cell.angle_beta   90.00
_cell.angle_gamma   90.00
#
_symmetry.space_group_name_H-M   'P 1'
#
loop_
_entity.id
_entity.type
_entity.pdbx_description
1 polymer ?
#
loop_
_entity_poly.entity_id
_entity_poly.type
_entity_poly.pdbx_seq_one_letter_code
_entity_poly.pdbx_strand_id
1 'polypeptide(L)'
;MDEIEDVPNEPPEEEPWCSTCPGYTDYRKKQSSVSRADTDGGAYPEIVVVPYCIDCDEPMHYLRHCRAITWSANLLAALIWVIALLCVLFLFSPSPGSLAGLVLVTLLSYAMSRSPRRSRAVLGRWKRWKDEEGIKELLDRKPET
;
A
#
# COMPACT_ATOMS: atom_id res chain seq x y z
N MET A 1 24.27 39.02 8.52
CA MET A 1 22.89 38.70 8.08
C MET A 1 23.00 37.32 7.49
N ASP A 2 22.92 36.31 8.34
CA ASP A 2 22.87 34.92 7.88
C ASP A 2 21.41 34.64 7.55
N GLU A 3 21.14 34.61 6.25
CA GLU A 3 19.87 34.24 5.66
C GLU A 3 19.70 32.73 5.91
N ILE A 4 18.84 32.40 6.87
CA ILE A 4 18.43 31.02 7.12
C ILE A 4 17.64 30.61 5.89
N GLU A 5 18.25 29.78 5.03
CA GLU A 5 17.54 29.10 3.95
C GLU A 5 16.36 28.36 4.58
N ASP A 6 15.15 28.84 4.28
CA ASP A 6 13.90 28.17 4.58
C ASP A 6 13.96 26.80 3.88
N VAL A 7 14.30 25.77 4.65
CA VAL A 7 14.18 24.37 4.25
C VAL A 7 12.75 24.21 3.73
N PRO A 8 12.55 23.75 2.47
CA PRO A 8 11.21 23.53 1.94
C PRO A 8 10.45 22.69 2.95
N ASN A 9 9.35 23.24 3.48
CA ASN A 9 8.51 22.61 4.49
C ASN A 9 8.11 21.22 3.98
N GLU A 10 8.88 20.20 4.37
CA GLU A 10 8.67 18.84 3.93
C GLU A 10 7.28 18.44 4.43
N PRO A 11 6.44 17.83 3.57
CA PRO A 11 5.12 17.39 4.00
C PRO A 11 5.29 16.52 5.25
N PRO A 12 4.41 16.65 6.27
CA PRO A 12 4.58 15.98 7.56
C PRO A 12 4.90 14.51 7.32
N GLU A 13 6.12 14.09 7.69
CA GLU A 13 6.57 12.71 7.53
C GLU A 13 5.59 11.82 8.29
N GLU A 14 4.89 10.94 7.59
CA GLU A 14 3.99 9.98 8.23
C GLU A 14 4.83 9.07 9.13
N GLU A 15 4.46 8.97 10.40
CA GLU A 15 5.13 8.04 11.31
C GLU A 15 4.97 6.60 10.80
N PRO A 16 6.08 5.84 10.69
CA PRO A 16 6.01 4.48 10.22
C PRO A 16 5.27 3.62 11.26
N TRP A 17 4.49 2.64 10.79
CA TRP A 17 3.70 1.77 11.66
C TRP A 17 4.29 0.35 11.70
N CYS A 18 4.42 -0.22 12.89
CA CYS A 18 4.89 -1.59 13.06
C CYS A 18 3.72 -2.58 13.04
N SER A 19 3.82 -3.64 12.24
CA SER A 19 2.74 -4.65 12.15
C SER A 19 2.73 -5.70 13.25
N THR A 20 3.76 -5.69 14.10
CA THR A 20 4.04 -6.75 15.09
C THR A 20 3.95 -6.24 16.53
N CYS A 21 4.39 -5.01 16.81
CA CYS A 21 4.14 -4.31 18.08
C CYS A 21 2.81 -3.52 18.11
N PRO A 22 1.88 -3.82 17.18
CA PRO A 22 0.93 -2.89 16.56
C PRO A 22 0.90 -1.47 17.18
N GLY A 23 1.73 -0.57 16.67
CA GLY A 23 1.83 0.79 17.22
C GLY A 23 2.77 1.70 16.44
N TYR A 24 2.69 2.99 16.78
CA TYR A 24 3.63 4.04 16.37
C TYR A 24 4.74 4.10 17.42
N THR A 25 5.65 3.12 17.36
CA THR A 25 6.79 3.00 18.28
C THR A 25 8.01 3.71 17.71
N ASP A 26 8.99 4.01 18.56
CA ASP A 26 10.28 4.50 18.11
C ASP A 26 10.92 3.54 17.09
N TYR A 27 11.65 4.14 16.15
CA TYR A 27 12.25 3.42 15.03
C TYR A 27 13.69 3.84 14.77
N ARG A 28 14.49 2.90 14.28
CA ARG A 28 15.85 3.13 13.80
C ARG A 28 15.86 3.00 12.27
N LYS A 29 16.44 3.99 11.59
CA LYS A 29 16.71 3.91 10.15
C LYS A 29 17.90 2.97 9.92
N LYS A 30 17.69 1.82 9.26
CA LYS A 30 18.77 0.92 8.83
C LYS A 30 18.91 0.99 7.31
N GLN A 31 20.15 0.95 6.83
CA GLN A 31 20.45 0.78 5.41
C GLN A 31 20.24 -0.70 5.05
N SER A 32 19.39 -0.97 4.07
CA SER A 32 19.28 -2.28 3.44
C SER A 32 19.61 -2.17 1.95
N SER A 33 20.13 -3.24 1.38
CA SER A 33 20.37 -3.31 -0.07
C SER A 33 19.26 -4.10 -0.73
N VAL A 34 18.70 -3.54 -1.80
CA VAL A 34 17.75 -4.24 -2.68
C VAL A 34 18.41 -4.40 -4.03
N SER A 35 18.48 -5.64 -4.52
CA SER A 35 19.00 -5.93 -5.85
C SER A 35 18.01 -5.44 -6.90
N ARG A 36 18.40 -4.46 -7.71
CA ARG A 36 17.61 -4.00 -8.87
C ARG A 36 18.20 -4.50 -10.17
N ALA A 37 17.34 -4.78 -11.13
CA ALA A 37 17.76 -5.12 -12.49
C ALA A 37 18.31 -3.88 -13.18
N ASP A 38 19.43 -4.07 -13.87
CA ASP A 38 20.07 -3.06 -14.71
C ASP A 38 19.54 -3.17 -16.16
N THR A 39 19.61 -2.09 -16.93
CA THR A 39 19.18 -2.07 -18.33
C THR A 39 20.05 -2.94 -19.22
N ASP A 40 21.28 -3.21 -18.79
CA ASP A 40 22.27 -4.00 -19.52
C ASP A 40 22.21 -5.50 -19.15
N GLY A 41 21.16 -5.93 -18.43
CA GLY A 41 20.95 -7.31 -18.00
C GLY A 41 21.75 -7.71 -16.75
N GLY A 42 22.44 -6.77 -16.12
CA GLY A 42 23.07 -6.93 -14.81
C GLY A 42 22.09 -6.71 -13.65
N ALA A 43 22.63 -6.73 -12.43
CA ALA A 43 21.91 -6.27 -11.24
C ALA A 43 22.86 -5.45 -10.37
N TYR A 44 22.34 -4.36 -9.80
CA TYR A 44 23.09 -3.53 -8.87
C TYR A 44 22.39 -3.46 -7.50
N PRO A 45 23.14 -3.40 -6.39
CA PRO A 45 22.57 -3.19 -5.08
C PRO A 45 22.19 -1.71 -4.92
N GLU A 46 20.90 -1.42 -4.85
CA GLU A 46 20.41 -0.10 -4.45
C GLU A 46 20.32 -0.06 -2.92
N ILE A 47 21.00 0.91 -2.30
CA ILE A 47 20.94 1.13 -0.85
C ILE A 47 19.69 1.95 -0.55
N VAL A 48 18.74 1.34 0.17
CA VAL A 48 17.51 2.00 0.62
C VAL A 48 17.52 2.12 2.14
N VAL A 49 17.01 3.24 2.64
CA VAL A 49 16.87 3.47 4.09
C VAL A 49 15.48 3.01 4.50
N VAL A 50 15.41 1.98 5.35
CA VAL A 50 14.14 1.40 5.81
C VAL A 50 14.03 1.60 7.33
N PRO A 51 12.86 2.04 7.83
CA PRO A 51 12.62 2.14 9.28
C PRO A 51 12.42 0.75 9.90
N TYR A 52 13.09 0.49 11.01
CA TYR A 52 12.93 -0.73 11.82
C TYR A 52 12.46 -0.36 13.23
N CYS A 53 11.53 -1.13 13.77
CA CYS A 53 11.03 -0.96 15.13
C CYS A 53 12.14 -1.28 16.14
N ILE A 54 12.30 -0.46 17.19
CA ILE A 54 13.34 -0.70 18.20
C ILE A 54 13.01 -1.92 19.08
N ASP A 55 11.72 -2.19 19.32
CA ASP A 55 11.29 -3.25 20.24
C ASP A 55 11.37 -4.66 19.64
N CYS A 56 10.97 -4.81 18.35
CA CYS A 56 10.92 -6.11 17.68
C CYS A 56 11.91 -6.27 16.54
N ASP A 57 12.67 -5.23 16.19
CA ASP A 57 13.64 -5.20 15.10
C ASP A 57 13.06 -5.60 13.73
N GLU A 58 11.74 -5.48 13.54
CA GLU A 58 11.06 -5.73 12.28
C GLU A 58 10.90 -4.46 11.43
N PRO A 59 10.86 -4.59 10.08
CA PRO A 59 10.67 -3.45 9.20
C PRO A 59 9.29 -2.84 9.39
N MET A 60 9.24 -1.53 9.56
CA MET A 60 8.01 -0.77 9.68
C MET A 60 7.51 -0.31 8.32
N HIS A 61 6.21 -0.05 8.22
CA HIS A 61 5.55 0.28 6.98
C HIS A 61 4.84 1.63 7.06
N TYR A 62 5.04 2.46 6.05
CA TYR A 62 4.25 3.65 5.82
C TYR A 62 2.87 3.27 5.26
N LEU A 63 1.82 3.64 5.98
CA LEU A 63 0.45 3.25 5.63
C LEU A 63 -0.04 3.98 4.38
N ARG A 64 0.39 5.22 4.15
CA ARG A 64 0.10 5.98 2.92
C ARG A 64 0.60 5.25 1.68
N HIS A 65 1.83 4.73 1.70
CA HIS A 65 2.36 3.94 0.59
C HIS A 65 1.57 2.66 0.37
N CYS A 66 1.22 1.93 1.45
CA CYS A 66 0.39 0.73 1.35
C CYS A 66 -1.00 1.02 0.76
N ARG A 67 -1.63 2.14 1.15
CA ARG A 67 -2.92 2.58 0.58
C ARG A 67 -2.78 3.00 -0.87
N ALA A 68 -1.77 3.80 -1.20
CA ALA A 68 -1.51 4.28 -2.55
C ALA A 68 -1.32 3.11 -3.53
N ILE A 69 -0.50 2.12 -3.18
CA ILE A 69 -0.28 0.91 -3.99
C ILE A 69 -1.58 0.12 -4.17
N THR A 70 -2.36 -0.05 -3.10
CA THR A 70 -3.62 -0.81 -3.19
C THR A 70 -4.64 -0.07 -4.05
N TRP A 71 -4.71 1.26 -3.92
CA TRP A 71 -5.63 2.09 -4.68
C TRP A 71 -5.23 2.17 -6.15
N SER A 72 -3.94 2.35 -6.46
CA SER A 72 -3.44 2.37 -7.83
C SER A 72 -3.64 1.02 -8.53
N ALA A 73 -3.38 -0.10 -7.85
CA ALA A 73 -3.64 -1.42 -8.40
C ALA A 73 -5.14 -1.64 -8.71
N ASN A 74 -6.02 -1.19 -7.81
CA ASN A 74 -7.47 -1.25 -8.04
C ASN A 74 -7.91 -0.34 -9.20
N LEU A 75 -7.35 0.88 -9.28
CA LEU A 75 -7.65 1.84 -10.35
C LEU A 75 -7.25 1.27 -11.71
N LEU A 76 -6.04 0.71 -11.83
CA LEU A 76 -5.56 0.08 -13.06
C LEU A 76 -6.44 -1.11 -13.45
N ALA A 77 -6.82 -1.97 -12.51
CA ALA A 77 -7.72 -3.09 -12.77
C ALA A 77 -9.11 -2.61 -13.25
N ALA A 78 -9.64 -1.53 -12.65
CA ALA A 78 -10.91 -0.93 -13.07
C ALA A 78 -10.82 -0.33 -14.48
N LEU A 79 -9.73 0.37 -14.81
CA LEU A 79 -9.51 0.93 -16.15
C LEU A 79 -9.45 -0.17 -17.21
N ILE A 80 -8.69 -1.24 -16.97
CA ILE A 80 -8.63 -2.40 -17.87
C ILE A 80 -10.03 -2.99 -18.09
N TRP A 81 -10.80 -3.12 -17.02
CA TRP A 81 -12.15 -3.66 -17.09
C TRP A 81 -13.11 -2.76 -17.88
N VAL A 82 -13.07 -1.44 -17.66
CA VAL A 82 -13.88 -0.45 -18.40
C VAL A 82 -13.51 -0.46 -19.89
N ILE A 83 -12.22 -0.49 -20.22
CA ILE A 83 -11.78 -0.58 -21.61
C ILE A 83 -12.30 -1.85 -22.28
N ALA A 84 -12.19 -3.00 -21.60
CA ALA A 84 -12.70 -4.26 -22.13
C ALA A 84 -14.23 -4.24 -22.33
N LEU A 85 -14.97 -3.64 -21.40
CA LEU A 85 -16.42 -3.44 -21.55
C LEU A 85 -16.74 -2.56 -22.77
N LEU A 86 -16.03 -1.44 -22.94
CA LEU A 86 -16.22 -0.55 -24.09
C LEU A 86 -15.91 -1.27 -25.42
N CYS A 87 -14.86 -2.09 -25.47
CA CYS A 87 -14.57 -2.90 -26.66
C CYS A 87 -15.73 -3.84 -27.00
N VAL A 88 -16.32 -4.51 -26.01
CA VAL A 88 -17.46 -5.42 -26.24
C VAL A 88 -18.71 -4.67 -26.69
N LEU A 89 -18.95 -3.45 -26.20
CA LEU A 89 -20.14 -2.66 -26.57
C LEU A 89 -20.03 -1.97 -27.93
N PHE A 90 -18.84 -1.46 -28.29
CA PHE A 90 -18.66 -0.63 -29.49
C PHE A 90 -18.01 -1.35 -30.68
N LEU A 91 -17.10 -2.30 -30.45
CA LEU A 91 -16.38 -2.98 -31.54
C LEU A 91 -17.03 -4.31 -31.95
N PHE A 92 -17.62 -5.04 -31.00
CA PHE A 92 -18.13 -6.39 -31.25
C PHE A 92 -19.65 -6.45 -31.14
N SER A 93 -20.30 -7.22 -32.02
CA SER A 93 -21.70 -7.58 -31.80
C SER A 93 -21.81 -8.50 -30.58
N PRO A 94 -22.87 -8.39 -29.77
CA PRO A 94 -23.07 -9.21 -28.57
C PRO A 94 -23.19 -10.69 -28.98
N SER A 95 -22.07 -11.38 -28.91
CA SER A 95 -21.90 -12.79 -29.24
C SER A 95 -21.41 -13.55 -28.01
N PRO A 96 -21.70 -14.86 -27.90
CA PRO A 96 -21.29 -15.66 -26.74
C PRO A 96 -19.77 -15.68 -26.54
N GLY A 97 -18.99 -15.61 -27.63
CA GLY A 97 -17.52 -15.52 -27.56
C GLY A 97 -17.04 -14.21 -26.93
N SER A 98 -17.68 -13.08 -27.25
CA SER A 98 -17.38 -11.79 -26.63
C SER A 98 -17.70 -11.77 -25.14
N LEU A 99 -18.79 -12.45 -24.75
CA LEU A 99 -19.19 -12.57 -23.35
C LEU A 99 -18.21 -13.44 -22.55
N ALA A 100 -17.74 -14.54 -23.12
CA ALA A 100 -16.69 -15.37 -22.52
C ALA A 100 -15.37 -14.61 -22.36
N GLY A 101 -14.98 -13.79 -23.35
CA GLY A 101 -13.80 -12.92 -23.26
C GLY A 101 -13.92 -11.89 -22.13
N LEU A 102 -15.11 -11.28 -21.97
CA LEU A 102 -15.36 -10.34 -20.89
C LEU A 102 -15.24 -11.02 -19.51
N VAL A 103 -15.81 -12.22 -19.34
CA VAL A 103 -15.64 -13.02 -18.12
C VAL A 103 -14.16 -13.29 -17.83
N LEU A 104 -13.37 -13.69 -18.82
CA LEU A 104 -11.94 -13.93 -18.63
C LEU A 104 -11.20 -12.66 -18.16
N VAL A 105 -11.46 -11.52 -18.80
CA VAL A 105 -10.87 -10.24 -18.40
C VAL A 105 -11.29 -9.84 -16.99
N THR A 106 -12.55 -10.09 -16.59
CA THR A 106 -13.01 -9.83 -15.21
C THR A 106 -12.23 -10.64 -14.18
N LEU A 107 -11.93 -11.91 -14.48
CA LEU A 107 -11.17 -12.78 -13.59
C LEU A 107 -9.72 -12.32 -13.47
N LEU A 108 -9.11 -11.92 -14.59
CA LEU A 108 -7.74 -11.41 -14.62
C LEU A 108 -7.63 -10.06 -13.90
N SER A 109 -8.54 -9.13 -14.13
CA SER A 109 -8.55 -7.83 -13.44
C SER A 109 -8.79 -8.01 -11.93
N TYR A 110 -9.67 -8.93 -11.54
CA TYR A 110 -9.87 -9.30 -10.15
C TYR A 110 -8.59 -9.87 -9.53
N ALA A 111 -7.89 -10.79 -10.21
CA ALA A 111 -6.64 -11.35 -9.75
C ALA A 111 -5.54 -10.27 -9.59
N MET A 112 -5.41 -9.36 -10.55
CA MET A 112 -4.49 -8.23 -10.49
C MET A 112 -4.80 -7.29 -9.33
N SER A 113 -6.09 -6.97 -9.11
CA SER A 113 -6.49 -6.17 -7.96
C SER A 113 -6.10 -6.84 -6.64
N ARG A 114 -5.97 -8.18 -6.60
CA ARG A 114 -5.56 -8.96 -5.44
C ARG A 114 -4.05 -9.15 -5.29
N SER A 115 -3.25 -8.76 -6.28
CA SER A 115 -1.79 -8.84 -6.27
C SER A 115 -1.10 -8.15 -5.08
N PRO A 116 -1.52 -6.95 -4.59
CA PRO A 116 -0.89 -6.30 -3.44
C PRO A 116 -1.30 -6.96 -2.11
N ARG A 117 -1.03 -8.26 -1.96
CA ARG A 117 -1.38 -9.08 -0.80
C ARG A 117 -0.72 -8.58 0.47
N ARG A 118 0.57 -8.21 0.39
CA ARG A 118 1.32 -7.69 1.55
C ARG A 118 0.76 -6.36 2.05
N SER A 119 0.58 -5.39 1.15
CA SER A 119 0.02 -4.07 1.51
C SER A 119 -1.38 -4.19 2.12
N ARG A 120 -2.23 -5.07 1.57
CA ARG A 120 -3.57 -5.34 2.13
C ARG A 120 -3.51 -6.00 3.50
N ALA A 121 -2.60 -6.95 3.72
CA ALA A 121 -2.44 -7.61 5.02
C ALA A 121 -1.99 -6.62 6.11
N VAL A 122 -1.07 -5.71 5.77
CA VAL A 122 -0.62 -4.64 6.68
C VAL A 122 -1.77 -3.69 7.01
N LEU A 123 -2.49 -3.20 6.00
CA LEU A 123 -3.65 -2.31 6.21
C LEU A 123 -4.78 -2.99 7.01
N GLY A 124 -5.01 -4.29 6.78
CA GLY A 124 -6.01 -5.06 7.52
C GLY A 124 -5.61 -5.28 8.99
N ARG A 125 -4.32 -5.42 9.30
CA ARG A 125 -3.84 -5.44 10.70
C ARG A 125 -3.96 -4.06 11.34
N TRP A 126 -3.55 -3.00 10.65
CA TRP A 126 -3.69 -1.63 11.14
C TRP A 126 -5.15 -1.26 11.44
N LYS A 127 -6.08 -1.64 10.57
CA LYS A 127 -7.51 -1.38 10.78
C LYS A 127 -8.02 -2.06 12.05
N ARG A 128 -7.68 -3.34 12.24
CA ARG A 128 -8.06 -4.08 13.46
C ARG A 128 -7.50 -3.44 14.72
N TRP A 129 -6.21 -3.09 14.71
CA TRP A 129 -5.60 -2.39 15.83
C TRP A 129 -6.29 -1.05 16.12
N LYS A 130 -6.60 -0.27 15.09
CA LYS A 130 -7.30 1.01 15.24
C LYS A 130 -8.70 0.84 15.82
N ASP A 131 -9.42 -0.21 15.40
CA ASP A 131 -10.74 -0.54 15.93
C ASP A 131 -10.64 -0.96 17.42
N GLU A 132 -9.63 -1.74 17.80
CA GLU A 132 -9.37 -2.14 19.20
C GLU A 132 -9.00 -0.94 20.09
N GLU A 133 -8.13 -0.05 19.62
CA GLU A 133 -7.71 1.12 20.38
C GLU A 133 -8.86 2.11 20.57
N GLY A 134 -9.69 2.31 19.53
CA GLY A 134 -10.90 3.11 19.64
C GLY A 134 -11.89 2.55 20.67
N ILE A 135 -11.96 1.21 20.84
CA ILE A 135 -12.79 0.61 21.89
C ILE A 135 -12.21 0.90 23.29
N LYS A 136 -10.89 0.81 23.46
CA LYS A 136 -10.25 1.12 24.76
C LYS A 136 -10.45 2.58 25.16
N GLU A 137 -10.25 3.52 24.25
CA GLU A 137 -10.51 4.94 24.50
C GLU A 137 -11.96 5.21 24.94
N LEU A 138 -12.92 4.48 24.37
CA LEU A 138 -14.32 4.58 24.76
C LEU A 138 -14.61 3.98 26.15
N LEU A 139 -13.89 2.92 26.53
CA LEU A 139 -14.00 2.31 27.86
C LEU A 139 -13.39 3.22 28.93
N ASP A 140 -12.20 3.76 28.67
CA ASP A 140 -11.52 4.69 29.58
C ASP A 140 -12.29 6.01 29.74
N ARG A 141 -13.00 6.44 28.69
CA ARG A 141 -13.87 7.63 28.74
C ARG A 141 -15.18 7.42 29.50
N LYS A 142 -15.51 6.21 29.94
CA LYS A 142 -16.73 5.94 30.71
C LYS A 142 -16.37 5.90 32.20
N PRO A 143 -16.27 7.05 32.91
CA PRO A 143 -16.05 7.03 34.35
C PRO A 143 -17.23 6.34 35.03
N GLU A 144 -16.89 5.53 36.03
CA GLU A 144 -17.76 4.73 36.87
C GLU A 144 -19.02 5.49 37.28
N THR A 145 -20.18 4.91 36.97
CA THR A 145 -21.50 5.38 37.40
C THR A 145 -21.94 4.58 38.62
#